data_AF-R2XGI3-F1
#
_entry.id   AF-R2XGI3-F1
#
_cell.length_a   1.000
_cell.length_b   1.000
_cell.length_c   1.000
_cell.angle_alpha   90.00
_cell.angle_beta   90.00
_cell.angle_gamma   90.00
#
_symmetry.space_group_name_H-M   'P 1'
#
loop_
_entity.id
_entity.type
_entity.pdbx_description
1 polymer ?
#
loop_
_entity_poly.entity_id
_entity_poly.type
_entity_poly.pdbx_seq_one_letter_code
_entity_poly.pdbx_strand_id
1 'polypeptide(L)' 'MTKLVAIFKTSEGKSHSWSYANPDTTKQPSEVKGLLERFAGLKLFKKDNVVLFDTVESAEYVETIETPIF' A
#
# COMPACT_ATOMS: atom_id res chain seq x y z
N MET A 1 8.95 -1.68 -14.53
CA MET A 1 8.78 -0.63 -13.50
C MET A 1 8.54 -1.28 -12.14
N THR A 2 9.23 -0.81 -11.09
CA THR A 2 9.01 -1.30 -9.71
C THR A 2 7.94 -0.47 -9.02
N LYS A 3 7.03 -1.12 -8.30
CA LYS A 3 5.99 -0.48 -7.48
C LYS A 3 5.99 -1.06 -6.07
N LEU A 4 5.66 -0.23 -5.08
CA LEU A 4 5.31 -0.69 -3.74
C LEU A 4 3.82 -1.01 -3.76
N VAL A 5 3.45 -2.23 -3.40
CA VAL A 5 2.05 -2.65 -3.22
C VAL A 5 1.84 -2.89 -1.75
N ALA A 6 0.86 -2.21 -1.16
CA ALA A 6 0.45 -2.41 0.22
C ALA A 6 -1.01 -2.86 0.28
N ILE A 7 -1.27 -3.83 1.15
CA ILE A 7 -2.62 -4.29 1.47
C ILE A 7 -2.99 -3.74 2.84
N PHE A 8 -4.12 -3.05 2.89
CA PHE A 8 -4.72 -2.55 4.11
C PHE A 8 -6.02 -3.30 4.39
N LYS A 9 -6.37 -3.48 5.66
CA LYS A 9 -7.75 -3.74 6.06
C LYS A 9 -8.50 -2.42 6.13
N THR A 10 -9.70 -2.43 5.57
CA THR A 10 -10.72 -1.42 5.84
C THR A 10 -11.24 -1.57 7.27
N SER A 11 -11.95 -0.56 7.79
CA SER A 11 -12.61 -0.66 9.10
C SER A 11 -13.68 -1.77 9.19
N GLU A 12 -14.10 -2.33 8.05
CA GLU A 12 -15.00 -3.50 7.99
C GLU A 12 -14.25 -4.84 7.87
N GLY A 13 -12.92 -4.83 7.90
CA GLY A 13 -12.09 -6.04 7.80
C GLY A 13 -11.87 -6.57 6.37
N LYS A 14 -12.41 -5.90 5.35
CA LYS A 14 -12.12 -6.22 3.93
C LYS A 14 -10.72 -5.74 3.55
N SER A 15 -10.02 -6.47 2.70
CA SER A 15 -8.73 -6.04 2.16
C SER A 15 -8.91 -4.97 1.07
N HIS A 16 -8.03 -3.98 1.08
CA HIS A 16 -7.97 -2.87 0.14
C HIS A 16 -6.51 -2.70 -0.30
N SER A 17 -6.27 -2.75 -1.62
CA SER A 17 -4.94 -2.64 -2.20
C SER A 17 -4.64 -1.20 -2.59
N TRP A 18 -3.43 -0.75 -2.28
CA TRP A 18 -2.87 0.52 -2.73
C TRP A 18 -1.48 0.31 -3.31
N SER A 19 -1.15 1.08 -4.34
CA SER A 19 0.15 0.99 -4.99
C SER A 19 0.79 2.34 -5.22
N TYR A 20 2.10 2.39 -5.08
CA TYR A 20 2.93 3.56 -5.37
C TYR A 20 4.01 3.20 -6.38
N ALA A 21 4.02 3.90 -7.51
CA ALA A 21 4.98 3.68 -8.59
C ALA A 21 6.34 4.32 -8.26
N ASN A 22 7.42 3.68 -8.70
CA ASN A 22 8.80 4.13 -8.52
C ASN A 22 9.14 4.47 -7.05
N PRO A 23 8.97 3.52 -6.10
CA PRO A 23 9.36 3.73 -4.72
C PRO A 23 10.87 3.84 -4.57
N ASP A 24 11.30 4.50 -3.51
CA ASP A 24 12.68 4.40 -3.04
C ASP A 24 12.91 3.01 -2.41
N THR A 25 13.63 2.15 -3.12
CA THR A 25 13.91 0.77 -2.70
C THR A 25 15.09 0.65 -1.73
N THR A 26 15.74 1.76 -1.38
CA THR A 26 16.88 1.77 -0.44
C THR A 26 16.44 1.82 1.03
N LYS A 27 15.16 2.08 1.28
CA LYS A 27 14.57 2.19 2.62
C LYS A 27 14.45 0.82 3.29
N GLN A 28 14.68 0.78 4.60
CA GLN A 28 14.51 -0.46 5.34
C GLN A 28 13.04 -0.86 5.44
N PRO A 29 12.71 -2.17 5.47
CA PRO A 29 11.33 -2.63 5.61
C PRO A 29 10.58 -2.05 6.82
N SER A 30 11.29 -1.83 7.93
CA SER A 30 10.74 -1.22 9.16
C SER A 30 10.32 0.23 8.95
N GLU A 31 11.11 1.01 8.20
CA GLU A 31 10.80 2.39 7.87
C GLU A 31 9.56 2.47 6.97
N VAL A 32 9.50 1.62 5.95
CA VAL A 32 8.34 1.52 5.04
C VAL A 32 7.08 1.16 5.83
N LYS A 33 7.16 0.15 6.71
CA LYS A 33 6.04 -0.24 7.58
C LYS A 33 5.58 0.93 8.45
N GLY A 34 6.51 1.63 9.12
CA GLY A 34 6.17 2.78 9.96
C GLY A 34 5.51 3.93 9.19
N LEU A 35 5.89 4.17 7.93
CA LEU A 35 5.24 5.15 7.07
C LEU A 35 3.81 4.72 6.70
N LEU A 36 3.60 3.45 6.35
CA LEU A 36 2.26 2.92 6.04
C LEU A 36 1.34 2.94 7.27
N GLU A 37 1.87 2.66 8.46
CA GLU A 37 1.12 2.76 9.72
C GLU A 37 0.73 4.20 10.05
N ARG A 38 1.65 5.16 9.85
CA ARG A 38 1.34 6.60 9.99
C ARG A 38 0.26 7.01 9.00
N PHE A 39 0.34 6.55 7.75
CA PHE A 39 -0.66 6.80 6.72
C PHE A 39 -2.04 6.26 7.10
N ALA A 40 -2.13 5.02 7.60
CA ALA A 40 -3.37 4.43 8.10
C ALA A 40 -3.95 5.22 9.30
N GLY A 41 -3.08 5.66 10.21
CA GLY A 41 -3.45 6.45 11.38
C GLY A 41 -4.12 7.79 11.07
N LEU A 42 -3.94 8.33 9.85
CA LEU A 42 -4.61 9.56 9.43
C LEU A 42 -6.14 9.40 9.33
N LYS A 43 -6.64 8.19 9.04
CA LYS A 43 -8.08 7.88 8.86
C LYS A 43 -8.83 8.89 7.95
N LEU A 44 -8.11 9.50 6.99
CA LEU A 44 -8.64 10.55 6.11
C LEU A 44 -9.47 10.00 4.95
N PHE A 45 -9.17 8.78 4.51
CA PHE A 45 -9.77 8.21 3.31
C PHE A 45 -10.96 7.34 3.70
N LYS A 46 -12.15 7.87 3.47
CA LYS A 46 -13.42 7.22 3.77
C LYS A 46 -14.28 7.10 2.53
N LYS A 47 -14.97 5.98 2.39
CA LYS A 47 -16.01 5.77 1.38
C LYS A 47 -17.22 5.16 2.07
N ASP A 48 -18.38 5.78 1.94
CA ASP A 48 -19.61 5.31 2.58
C ASP A 48 -19.44 5.06 4.11
N ASN A 49 -18.76 5.99 4.79
CA ASN A 49 -18.32 5.90 6.20
C ASN A 49 -17.34 4.76 6.57
N VAL A 50 -16.88 3.97 5.60
CA VAL A 50 -15.84 2.95 5.80
C VAL A 50 -14.46 3.58 5.63
N VAL A 51 -13.58 3.40 6.61
CA VAL A 51 -12.16 3.81 6.51
C VAL A 51 -11.45 2.81 5.60
N LEU A 52 -10.87 3.29 4.49
CA LEU A 52 -10.25 2.42 3.48
C LEU A 52 -8.88 1.89 3.90
N PHE A 53 -8.12 2.70 4.65
CA PHE A 53 -6.78 2.40 5.13
C PHE A 53 -6.77 2.38 6.67
N ASP A 54 -7.33 1.35 7.30
CA ASP A 54 -7.44 1.29 8.76
C ASP A 54 -6.26 0.56 9.40
N THR A 55 -5.91 -0.64 8.91
CA THR A 55 -4.78 -1.43 9.42
C THR A 55 -3.91 -1.92 8.28
N VAL A 56 -2.58 -1.85 8.41
CA VAL A 56 -1.64 -2.42 7.42
C VAL A 56 -1.62 -3.95 7.58
N GLU A 57 -1.96 -4.68 6.52
CA GLU A 57 -1.91 -6.15 6.49
C GLU A 57 -0.56 -6.65 5.96
N SER A 58 -0.11 -6.12 4.82
CA SER A 58 1.16 -6.49 4.20
C SER A 58 1.65 -5.41 3.23
N ALA A 59 2.93 -5.50 2.84
CA ALA A 59 3.47 -4.71 1.75
C ALA A 59 4.63 -5.44 1.06
N GLU A 60 4.77 -5.25 -0.24
CA GLU A 60 5.79 -5.87 -1.08
C GLU A 60 6.22 -4.94 -2.24
N TYR A 61 7.45 -5.13 -2.72
CA TYR A 61 7.93 -4.52 -3.95
C TYR A 61 7.64 -5.45 -5.13
N VAL A 62 6.91 -4.96 -6.13
CA VAL A 62 6.56 -5.71 -7.33
C VAL A 62 7.28 -5.11 -8.52
N GLU A 63 8.12 -5.90 -9.18
CA GLU A 63 8.72 -5.55 -10.46
C GLU A 63 7.78 -5.95 -11.60
N THR A 64 7.36 -4.97 -12.40
CA THR A 64 6.59 -5.20 -13.61
C THR A 64 7.54 -5.27 -14.80
N ILE A 65 7.57 -6.42 -15.46
CA ILE A 65 8.28 -6.63 -16.73
C ILE A 65 7.26 -6.40 -17.84
N GLU A 66 7.51 -5.40 -18.69
CA GLU A 66 6.68 -5.13 -19.87
C GLU A 66 7.27 -5.90 -21.05
N THR A 67 6.54 -6.90 -21.52
CA THR A 67 6.89 -7.65 -22.73
C THR A 67 5.99 -7.17 -23.86
N PRO A 68 6.48 -6.34 -24.79
CA PRO A 68 5.70 -5.96 -25.96
C PRO A 68 5.41 -7.22 -26.78
N ILE A 69 4.13 -7.41 -27.10
CA ILE A 69 3.65 -8.53 -27.93
C ILE A 69 3.44 -8.11 -29.40
N PHE A 70 3.64 -6.82 -29.71
CA PHE A 70 3.72 -6.20 -31.03
C PHE A 70 4.49 -4.87 -30.93
#